data_AF-A0A1G3R6Y3-F1
#
_entry.id   AF-A0A1G3R6Y3-F1
#
_cell.length_a   1.000
_cell.length_b   1.000
_cell.length_c   1.000
_cell.angle_alpha   90.00
_cell.angle_beta   90.00
_cell.angle_gamma   90.00
#
_symmetry.space_group_name_H-M   'P 1'
#
loop_
_entity.id
_entity.type
_entity.pdbx_description
1 polymer ?
#
loop_
_entity_poly.entity_id
_entity_poly.type
_entity_poly.pdbx_seq_one_letter_code
_entity_poly.pdbx_strand_id
1 'polypeptide(L)'
;MFPVNPNATTIGGEKCYPSVGALSGKVGGVLVFTPPAHTEKVVREAVAAGIRRIWIQQGAASPAALRFCADNKLPAVTKQCILMYAEPVASFHAFHRWVKRLFGGLPR
;
A
#
# COMPACT_ATOMS: atom_id res chain seq x y z
N MET A 1 -9.89 -9.12 -1.34
CA MET A 1 -9.28 -7.77 -1.26
C MET A 1 -10.42 -6.76 -1.24
N PHE A 2 -10.37 -5.70 -0.44
CA PHE A 2 -11.46 -4.73 -0.36
C PHE A 2 -11.05 -3.44 -1.08
N PRO A 3 -11.71 -3.05 -2.18
CA PRO A 3 -11.39 -1.79 -2.86
C PRO A 3 -11.83 -0.61 -1.99
N VAL A 4 -10.97 0.41 -1.92
CA VAL A 4 -11.23 1.64 -1.19
C VAL A 4 -10.99 2.82 -2.12
N ASN A 5 -12.05 3.55 -2.45
CA ASN A 5 -12.00 4.74 -3.28
C ASN A 5 -13.27 5.58 -3.03
N PRO A 6 -13.15 6.83 -2.54
CA PRO A 6 -14.31 7.68 -2.29
C PRO A 6 -15.09 8.04 -3.57
N ASN A 7 -14.48 7.87 -4.75
CA ASN A 7 -15.06 8.24 -6.04
C ASN A 7 -15.71 7.04 -6.76
N ALA A 8 -15.78 5.86 -6.14
CA ALA A 8 -16.37 4.67 -6.75
C ALA A 8 -17.18 3.88 -5.72
N THR A 9 -18.34 3.37 -6.13
CA THR A 9 -19.17 2.47 -5.33
C THR A 9 -18.89 0.99 -5.65
N THR A 10 -18.33 0.70 -6.83
CA THR A 10 -17.89 -0.63 -7.25
C THR A 10 -16.58 -0.58 -8.03
N ILE A 11 -15.72 -1.60 -7.88
CA ILE A 11 -14.50 -1.79 -8.67
C ILE A 11 -14.37 -3.28 -8.96
N GLY A 12 -14.28 -3.68 -10.23
CA GLY A 12 -14.15 -5.09 -10.63
C GLY A 12 -15.31 -5.97 -10.16
N GLY A 13 -16.53 -5.41 -10.07
CA GLY A 13 -17.72 -6.11 -9.57
C GLY A 13 -17.83 -6.17 -8.04
N GLU A 14 -16.78 -5.82 -7.32
CA GLU A 14 -16.76 -5.81 -5.85
C GLU A 14 -17.24 -4.47 -5.28
N LYS A 15 -17.87 -4.52 -4.10
CA LYS A 15 -18.26 -3.32 -3.36
C LYS A 15 -17.02 -2.49 -3.00
N CYS A 16 -17.01 -1.23 -3.38
CA CYS A 16 -15.97 -0.27 -3.06
C CYS A 16 -16.37 0.57 -1.83
N TYR A 17 -15.44 0.72 -0.91
CA TYR A 17 -15.63 1.45 0.34
C TYR A 17 -15.11 2.88 0.21
N PRO A 18 -15.77 3.87 0.83
CA PRO A 18 -15.39 5.27 0.66
C PRO A 18 -14.13 5.67 1.42
N SER A 19 -13.73 4.90 2.44
CA SER A 19 -12.56 5.17 3.27
C SER A 19 -12.01 3.90 3.91
N VAL A 20 -10.77 3.96 4.40
CA VAL A 20 -10.15 2.83 5.12
C VAL A 20 -10.86 2.57 6.45
N GLY A 21 -11.35 3.62 7.11
CA GLY A 21 -12.08 3.51 8.37
C GLY A 21 -13.34 2.63 8.28
N ALA A 22 -14.00 2.58 7.11
CA ALA A 22 -15.14 1.71 6.87
C ALA A 22 -14.81 0.20 6.92
N LEU A 23 -13.52 -0.15 6.95
CA LEU A 23 -12.98 -1.51 7.04
C LEU A 23 -12.36 -1.83 8.41
N SER A 24 -12.58 -1.00 9.43
CA SER A 24 -12.04 -1.22 10.79
C SER A 24 -12.33 -2.64 11.30
N GLY A 25 -11.29 -3.33 11.77
CA GLY A 25 -11.37 -4.71 12.27
C GLY A 25 -11.52 -5.80 11.20
N LYS A 26 -11.60 -5.47 9.91
CA LYS A 26 -11.82 -6.45 8.82
C LYS A 26 -10.55 -6.86 8.07
N VAL A 27 -9.49 -6.06 8.14
CA VAL A 27 -8.27 -6.24 7.34
C VAL A 27 -7.01 -6.09 8.17
N GLY A 28 -5.97 -6.84 7.80
CA GLY A 28 -4.67 -6.81 8.50
C GLY A 28 -3.62 -5.90 7.85
N GLY A 29 -3.91 -5.27 6.71
CA GLY A 29 -2.98 -4.42 5.97
C GLY A 29 -3.64 -3.58 4.88
N VAL A 30 -2.95 -2.54 4.43
CA VAL A 30 -3.38 -1.69 3.31
C VAL A 30 -2.31 -1.58 2.23
N LEU A 31 -2.76 -1.47 0.98
CA LEU A 31 -1.95 -1.20 -0.19
C LEU A 31 -2.39 0.13 -0.80
N VAL A 32 -1.53 1.14 -0.72
CA VAL A 32 -1.87 2.54 -1.02
C VAL A 32 -1.39 2.91 -2.43
N PHE A 33 -2.35 3.26 -3.29
CA PHE A 33 -2.15 3.74 -4.67
C PHE A 33 -2.64 5.19 -4.88
N THR A 34 -2.81 5.96 -3.81
CA THR A 34 -3.26 7.35 -3.93
C THR A 34 -2.15 8.29 -4.41
N PRO A 35 -2.49 9.45 -4.97
CA PRO A 35 -1.52 10.52 -5.18
C PRO A 35 -0.77 10.86 -3.88
N PRO A 36 0.53 11.22 -3.93
CA PRO A 36 1.33 11.52 -2.74
C PRO A 36 0.68 12.50 -1.75
N ALA A 37 -0.03 13.51 -2.27
CA ALA A 37 -0.74 14.51 -1.47
C ALA A 37 -1.83 13.91 -0.55
N HIS A 38 -2.36 12.73 -0.87
CA HIS A 38 -3.41 12.07 -0.09
C HIS A 38 -2.90 10.88 0.75
N THR A 39 -1.69 10.41 0.48
CA THR A 39 -1.14 9.19 1.10
C THR A 39 -1.04 9.30 2.61
N GLU A 40 -0.65 10.45 3.16
CA GLU A 40 -0.55 10.63 4.62
C GLU A 40 -1.92 10.43 5.29
N LYS A 41 -2.98 11.00 4.73
CA LYS A 41 -4.35 10.85 5.23
C LYS A 41 -4.75 9.37 5.25
N VAL A 42 -4.50 8.64 4.17
CA VAL A 42 -4.83 7.20 4.08
C VAL A 42 -4.06 6.38 5.11
N VAL A 43 -2.77 6.66 5.32
CA VAL A 43 -1.96 5.97 6.33
C VAL A 43 -2.48 6.25 7.75
N ARG A 44 -2.85 7.50 8.06
CA ARG A 44 -3.43 7.86 9.35
C ARG A 44 -4.77 7.16 9.59
N GLU A 45 -5.64 7.13 8.60
CA GLU A 45 -6.91 6.39 8.66
C GLU A 45 -6.68 4.89 8.89
N ALA A 46 -5.69 4.30 8.22
CA ALA A 46 -5.33 2.90 8.41
C ALA A 46 -4.89 2.62 9.86
N VAL A 47 -4.01 3.46 10.42
CA VAL A 47 -3.57 3.32 11.81
C VAL A 47 -4.72 3.48 12.80
N ALA A 48 -5.59 4.47 12.58
CA ALA A 48 -6.78 4.69 13.40
C ALA A 48 -7.76 3.49 13.35
N ALA A 49 -7.85 2.81 12.21
CA ALA A 49 -8.62 1.59 12.02
C ALA A 49 -7.94 0.32 12.60
N GLY A 50 -6.80 0.47 13.28
CA GLY A 50 -6.01 -0.63 13.86
C GLY A 50 -5.09 -1.34 12.87
N ILE A 51 -4.96 -0.84 11.64
CA ILE A 51 -4.17 -1.46 10.58
C ILE A 51 -2.72 -0.96 10.65
N ARG A 52 -1.80 -1.86 10.98
CA ARG A 52 -0.38 -1.54 11.18
C ARG A 52 0.52 -1.91 10.00
N ARG A 53 0.10 -2.83 9.12
CA ARG A 53 0.87 -3.25 7.94
C ARG A 53 0.54 -2.35 6.77
N ILE A 54 1.49 -1.51 6.37
CA ILE A 54 1.29 -0.49 5.35
C ILE A 54 2.19 -0.81 4.15
N TRP A 55 1.62 -0.87 2.95
CA TRP A 55 2.37 -0.83 1.71
C TRP A 55 2.03 0.46 0.98
N ILE A 56 3.05 1.28 0.72
CA ILE A 56 2.91 2.48 -0.10
C ILE A 56 3.55 2.17 -1.45
N GLN A 57 2.72 2.06 -2.48
CA GLN A 57 3.20 1.71 -3.82
C GLN A 57 4.26 2.72 -4.27
N GLN A 58 5.25 2.24 -5.03
CA GLN A 58 6.20 3.12 -5.71
C GLN A 58 5.48 4.26 -6.43
N GLY A 59 5.89 5.50 -6.15
CA GLY A 59 5.28 6.72 -6.70
C GLY A 59 4.16 7.32 -5.86
N ALA A 60 3.57 6.57 -4.92
CA ALA A 60 2.51 7.08 -4.03
C ALA A 60 3.05 7.70 -2.72
N ALA A 61 4.33 7.55 -2.40
CA ALA A 61 4.88 8.06 -1.14
C ALA A 61 4.98 9.59 -1.11
N SER A 62 4.65 10.19 0.04
CA SER A 62 4.95 11.59 0.36
C SER A 62 5.86 11.68 1.59
N PRO A 63 6.65 12.76 1.74
CA PRO A 63 7.52 12.95 2.90
C PRO A 63 6.78 12.86 4.23
N ALA A 64 5.58 13.44 4.30
CA ALA A 64 4.77 13.43 5.51
C ALA A 64 4.25 12.03 5.86
N ALA A 65 3.81 11.25 4.87
CA ALA A 65 3.42 9.85 5.09
C ALA A 65 4.59 8.98 5.59
N LEU A 66 5.77 9.15 4.98
CA LEU A 66 6.98 8.42 5.38
C LEU A 66 7.41 8.78 6.80
N ARG A 67 7.40 10.07 7.13
CA ARG A 67 7.69 10.56 8.48
C ARG A 67 6.69 10.02 9.49
N PHE A 68 5.40 10.07 9.20
CA PHE A 68 4.36 9.52 10.08
C PHE A 68 4.57 8.02 10.34
N CYS A 69 4.89 7.24 9.30
CA CYS A 69 5.23 5.83 9.46
C CYS A 69 6.44 5.62 10.39
N ALA A 70 7.50 6.40 10.21
CA ALA A 70 8.71 6.31 11.03
C ALA A 70 8.44 6.67 12.50
N ASP A 71 7.77 7.81 12.74
CA ASP A 71 7.44 8.31 14.08
C ASP A 71 6.57 7.31 14.87
N ASN A 72 5.71 6.55 14.17
CA ASN A 72 4.82 5.55 14.75
C ASN A 72 5.36 4.12 14.69
N LYS A 73 6.63 3.93 14.29
CA LYS A 73 7.30 2.63 14.16
C LYS A 73 6.49 1.63 13.31
N LEU A 74 5.88 2.12 12.23
CA LEU A 74 5.12 1.29 11.30
C LEU A 74 6.09 0.62 10.31
N PRO A 75 6.03 -0.71 10.11
CA PRO A 75 6.84 -1.42 9.14
C PRO A 75 6.31 -1.18 7.72
N ALA A 76 6.42 0.04 7.22
CA ALA A 76 5.89 0.43 5.92
C ALA A 76 6.81 -0.03 4.77
N VAL A 77 6.28 -0.80 3.84
CA VAL A 77 6.98 -1.12 2.59
C VAL A 77 6.81 0.05 1.62
N THR A 78 7.93 0.56 1.10
CA THR A 78 7.96 1.72 0.20
C THR A 78 9.01 1.52 -0.89
N LYS A 79 8.92 2.29 -2.00
CA LYS A 79 9.84 2.18 -3.15
C LYS A 79 9.87 0.80 -3.81
N GLN A 80 8.83 0.01 -3.59
CA GLN A 80 8.63 -1.32 -4.17
C GLN A 80 7.37 -1.32 -5.02
N CYS A 81 7.41 -2.02 -6.15
CA CYS A 81 6.23 -2.32 -6.94
C CYS A 81 5.60 -3.63 -6.45
N ILE A 82 4.32 -3.61 -6.08
CA ILE A 82 3.61 -4.81 -5.60
C ILE A 82 3.57 -5.96 -6.61
N LEU A 83 3.62 -5.66 -7.91
CA LEU A 83 3.59 -6.69 -8.97
C LEU A 83 4.85 -7.55 -9.02
N MET A 84 5.92 -7.18 -8.28
CA MET A 84 7.05 -8.07 -8.04
C MET A 84 6.74 -9.18 -7.02
N TYR A 85 5.59 -9.14 -6.35
CA TYR A 85 5.24 -10.02 -5.24
C TYR A 85 3.87 -10.68 -5.43
N ALA A 86 2.93 -10.03 -6.11
CA ALA A 86 1.64 -10.61 -6.46
C ALA A 86 1.82 -11.68 -7.54
N GLU A 87 1.50 -12.93 -7.22
CA GLU A 87 1.61 -14.04 -8.16
C GLU A 87 0.44 -14.06 -9.17
N PRO A 88 0.69 -14.47 -10.43
CA PRO A 88 1.99 -14.82 -11.00
C PRO A 88 2.85 -13.58 -11.32
N VAL A 89 4.13 -13.61 -10.94
CA VAL A 89 5.08 -12.55 -11.31
C VAL A 89 5.66 -12.84 -12.69
N ALA A 90 5.26 -12.05 -13.69
CA ALA A 90 5.59 -12.30 -15.09
C ALA A 90 6.25 -11.09 -15.78
N SER A 91 6.84 -11.34 -16.96
CA SER A 91 7.39 -10.30 -17.86
C SER A 91 8.43 -9.41 -17.16
N PHE A 92 8.40 -8.10 -17.41
CA PHE A 92 9.30 -7.11 -16.81
C PHE A 92 9.31 -7.14 -15.28
N HIS A 93 8.19 -7.56 -14.66
CA HIS A 93 8.10 -7.71 -13.21
C HIS A 93 8.92 -8.88 -12.66
N ALA A 94 9.09 -9.96 -13.44
CA ALA A 94 9.99 -11.04 -13.07
C ALA A 94 11.47 -10.62 -13.21
N PHE A 95 11.78 -9.91 -14.31
CA PHE A 95 13.14 -9.43 -14.58
C PHE A 95 13.64 -8.46 -13.50
N HIS A 96 12.92 -7.36 -13.24
CA HIS A 96 13.40 -6.39 -12.25
C HIS A 96 13.34 -6.92 -10.80
N ARG A 97 12.46 -7.88 -10.47
CA ARG A 97 12.49 -8.59 -9.17
C ARG A 97 13.80 -9.39 -9.04
N TRP A 98 14.21 -10.10 -10.07
CA TRP A 98 15.47 -10.85 -10.09
C TRP A 98 16.68 -9.92 -9.92
N VAL A 99 16.74 -8.80 -10.65
CA VAL A 99 17.78 -7.78 -10.49
C VAL A 99 17.82 -7.25 -9.05
N LYS A 100 16.68 -6.79 -8.52
CA LYS A 100 16.56 -6.30 -7.14
C LYS A 100 17.03 -7.33 -6.10
N ARG A 101 16.76 -8.62 -6.34
CA ARG A 101 17.19 -9.71 -5.46
C ARG A 101 18.71 -9.85 -5.44
N LEU A 102 19.37 -9.83 -6.59
CA LEU A 102 20.83 -9.93 -6.68
C LEU A 102 21.54 -8.79 -5.95
N PHE A 103 21.01 -7.58 -6.06
CA PHE A 103 21.58 -6.39 -5.39
C PHE A 103 21.04 -6.16 -3.97
N GLY A 104 20.30 -7.10 -3.39
CA GLY A 104 19.79 -7.00 -2.01
C GLY A 104 18.76 -5.90 -1.76
N GLY A 105 18.10 -5.39 -2.80
CA GLY A 105 17.15 -4.26 -2.74
C GLY A 105 15.69 -4.62 -2.43
N LEU A 106 15.43 -5.87 -2.05
CA LEU A 106 14.12 -6.33 -1.59
C LEU A 106 13.92 -5.97 -0.11
N PRO A 107 12.68 -5.62 0.31
CA PRO A 107 12.37 -5.39 1.71
C PRO A 107 12.60 -6.66 2.53
N ARG A 108 13.10 -6.48 3.76
CA ARG A 108 13.35 -7.54 4.74
C ARG A 108 12.14 -7.75 5.65
#